data_AF-N8R9D4-F1
#
_entry.id   AF-N8R9D4-F1
#
_cell.length_a   1.000
_cell.length_b   1.000
_cell.length_c   1.000
_cell.angle_alpha   90.00
_cell.angle_beta   90.00
_cell.angle_gamma   90.00
#
_symmetry.space_group_name_H-M   'P 1'
#
loop_
_entity.id
_entity.type
_entity.pdbx_description
1 polymer ?
#
loop_
_entity_poly.entity_id
_entity_poly.type
_entity_poly.pdbx_seq_one_letter_code
_entity_poly.pdbx_strand_id
1 'polypeptide(L)' 'MTRDFFKYLKDQNPEQYYWLAPGSKQYVWRSGNFEYKASKCYNLALKALEYEDKKMPYTANQTWREIYGNKFPA' A
#
# COMPACT_ATOMS: atom_id res chain seq x y z
N MET A 1 -7.79 -5.01 4.20
CA MET A 1 -6.67 -5.64 3.47
C MET A 1 -5.69 -4.62 2.91
N THR A 2 -6.08 -3.69 2.03
CA THR A 2 -5.15 -2.71 1.42
C THR A 2 -4.37 -1.88 2.44
N ARG A 3 -5.07 -1.35 3.45
CA ARG A 3 -4.45 -0.67 4.60
C ARG A 3 -3.38 -1.54 5.25
N ASP A 4 -3.72 -2.77 5.59
CA ASP A 4 -2.85 -3.68 6.34
C ASP A 4 -1.63 -4.11 5.53
N PHE A 5 -1.80 -4.29 4.22
CA PHE A 5 -0.71 -4.57 3.30
C PHE A 5 0.28 -3.40 3.23
N PHE A 6 -0.20 -2.17 3.06
CA PHE A 6 0.69 -1.00 3.07
C PHE A 6 1.31 -0.74 4.44
N LYS A 7 0.62 -1.10 5.53
CA LYS A 7 1.19 -1.09 6.89
C LYS A 7 2.36 -2.05 7.01
N TYR A 8 2.20 -3.29 6.54
CA TYR A 8 3.29 -4.27 6.51
C TYR A 8 4.47 -3.78 5.67
N LEU A 9 4.21 -3.23 4.48
CA LEU A 9 5.26 -2.73 3.59
C LEU A 9 6.01 -1.54 4.17
N LYS A 10 5.31 -0.57 4.78
CA LYS A 10 5.98 0.62 5.31
C LYS A 10 6.84 0.33 6.55
N ASP A 11 6.57 -0.77 7.23
CA ASP A 11 7.27 -1.20 8.44
C ASP A 11 8.39 -2.22 8.13
N GLN A 12 8.70 -2.50 6.85
CA GLN A 12 9.84 -3.33 6.47
C GLN A 12 11.17 -2.71 6.90
N ASN A 13 12.15 -3.56 7.20
CA ASN A 13 13.49 -3.11 7.57
C ASN A 13 14.18 -2.43 6.36
N PRO A 14 14.58 -1.14 6.46
CA PRO A 14 15.30 -0.45 5.39
C PRO A 14 16.66 -1.07 5.04
N GLU A 15 17.29 -1.75 6.00
CA GLU A 15 18.60 -2.40 5.83
C GLU A 15 18.48 -3.81 5.21
N GLN A 16 17.27 -4.31 4.99
CA GLN A 16 17.08 -5.60 4.34
C GLN A 16 17.26 -5.46 2.82
N TYR A 17 18.28 -6.13 2.27
CA TYR A 17 18.62 -6.05 0.85
C TYR A 17 17.97 -7.12 -0.04
N TYR A 18 17.45 -8.19 0.53
CA TYR A 18 16.81 -9.27 -0.22
C TYR A 18 15.77 -10.05 0.60
N TRP A 19 14.92 -10.80 -0.09
CA TRP A 19 14.07 -11.86 0.47
C TRP A 19 14.36 -13.19 -0.23
N LEU A 20 14.03 -14.30 0.41
CA LEU A 20 14.11 -15.63 -0.22
C LEU A 20 12.77 -16.00 -0.83
N ALA A 21 12.78 -16.39 -2.11
CA ALA A 21 11.60 -16.91 -2.77
C ALA A 21 11.15 -18.22 -2.10
N PRO A 22 9.85 -18.39 -1.81
CA PRO A 22 9.32 -19.64 -1.29
C PRO A 22 9.64 -20.82 -2.22
N GLY A 23 10.06 -21.95 -1.67
CA GLY A 23 10.42 -23.15 -2.42
C GLY A 23 11.85 -23.14 -2.96
N SER A 24 12.17 -22.25 -3.90
CA SER A 24 13.48 -22.25 -4.58
C SER A 24 14.63 -21.64 -3.76
N LYS A 25 14.31 -20.85 -2.72
CA LYS A 25 15.27 -20.04 -1.95
C LYS A 25 16.11 -19.10 -2.82
N GLN A 26 15.61 -18.73 -4.00
CA GLN A 26 16.27 -17.73 -4.83
C GLN A 26 16.19 -16.35 -4.17
N TYR A 27 17.23 -15.54 -4.37
CA TYR A 27 17.27 -14.17 -3.85
C TYR A 27 16.37 -13.24 -4.68
N VAL A 28 15.44 -12.59 -4.00
CA VAL A 28 14.64 -11.47 -4.52
C VAL A 28 15.25 -10.20 -3.99
N TRP A 29 16.02 -9.51 -4.84
CA TRP A 29 16.74 -8.30 -4.47
C TRP A 29 15.81 -7.09 -4.32
N ARG A 30 16.13 -6.26 -3.35
CA ARG A 30 15.42 -5.00 -3.10
C ARG A 30 15.74 -3.97 -4.17
N SER A 31 14.70 -3.37 -4.76
CA SER A 31 14.80 -2.28 -5.71
C SER A 31 14.38 -0.95 -5.08
N GLY A 32 15.32 -0.28 -4.40
CA GLY A 32 15.12 1.05 -3.81
C GLY A 32 14.25 1.08 -2.54
N ASN A 33 13.81 2.29 -2.18
CA ASN A 33 13.04 2.54 -0.94
C ASN A 33 11.54 2.63 -1.25
N PHE A 34 10.84 1.53 -1.02
CA PHE A 34 9.39 1.45 -1.22
C PHE A 34 8.60 1.88 0.02
N GLU A 35 9.21 1.92 1.20
CA GLU A 35 8.55 2.21 2.48
C GLU A 35 7.92 3.60 2.50
N TYR A 36 8.60 4.59 1.91
CA TYR A 36 8.06 5.95 1.83
C TYR A 36 6.77 5.99 0.98
N LYS A 37 6.76 5.31 -0.16
CA LYS A 37 5.56 5.19 -1.01
C LYS A 37 4.47 4.39 -0.28
N ALA A 38 4.83 3.30 0.39
CA ALA A 38 3.90 2.52 1.20
C ALA A 38 3.29 3.34 2.34
N SER A 39 4.06 4.20 3.00
CA SER A 39 3.59 5.10 4.06
C SER A 39 2.55 6.10 3.54
N LYS A 40 2.78 6.69 2.36
CA LYS A 40 1.78 7.54 1.69
C LYS A 40 0.49 6.77 1.40
N CYS A 41 0.60 5.60 0.79
CA CYS A 41 -0.56 4.79 0.44
C CYS A 41 -1.32 4.28 1.68
N TYR A 42 -0.62 3.99 2.79
CA TYR A 42 -1.23 3.63 4.07
C TYR A 42 -2.11 4.75 4.61
N ASN A 43 -1.61 5.99 4.60
CA ASN A 43 -2.37 7.15 5.06
C ASN A 43 -3.57 7.45 4.16
N LEU A 44 -3.42 7.30 2.83
CA LEU A 44 -4.53 7.42 1.90
C LEU A 44 -5.60 6.35 2.14
N ALA A 45 -5.19 5.10 2.39
CA ALA A 45 -6.11 4.01 2.71
C ALA A 45 -6.89 4.27 4.01
N LEU A 46 -6.25 4.85 5.04
CA LEU A 46 -6.96 5.26 6.26
C LEU A 46 -8.01 6.34 5.98
N LYS A 47 -7.66 7.37 5.19
CA LYS A 47 -8.61 8.42 4.80
C LYS A 47 -9.78 7.88 3.99
N ALA A 48 -9.51 6.97 3.05
CA ALA A 48 -10.55 6.36 2.23
C ALA A 48 -11.55 5.58 3.11
N LEU A 49 -11.06 4.78 4.06
CA LEU A 49 -11.89 4.08 5.03
C LEU A 49 -12.70 5.04 5.92
N GLU A 50 -12.10 6.15 6.36
CA GLU A 50 -12.83 7.17 7.11
C GLU A 50 -13.99 7.78 6.30
N TYR A 51 -13.80 8.01 4.99
CA TYR A 51 -14.87 8.48 4.11
C TYR A 51 -15.94 7.41 3.86
N GLU A 52 -15.57 6.13 3.80
CA GLU A 52 -16.53 5.02 3.74
C GLU A 52 -17.40 4.97 5.00
N ASP A 53 -16.79 5.07 6.19
CA ASP A 53 -17.50 5.11 7.48
C ASP A 53 -18.45 6.32 7.58
N LYS A 54 -18.05 7.45 7.01
CA LYS A 54 -18.88 8.67 6.89
C LYS A 54 -19.96 8.61 5.81
N LYS A 55 -20.11 7.46 5.11
CA LYS A 55 -21.05 7.27 3.98
C LYS A 55 -20.82 8.27 2.84
N MET A 56 -19.56 8.58 2.53
CA MET A 56 -19.13 9.45 1.44
C MET A 56 -18.46 8.63 0.31
N PRO A 57 -19.20 7.77 -0.41
CA PRO A 57 -18.62 6.79 -1.33
C PRO A 57 -17.84 7.43 -2.50
N TYR A 58 -18.32 8.56 -3.01
CA TYR A 58 -17.62 9.29 -4.07
C TYR A 58 -16.22 9.75 -3.62
N THR A 59 -16.13 10.41 -2.45
CA THR A 59 -14.85 10.89 -1.91
C THR A 59 -13.92 9.73 -1.53
N ALA A 60 -14.48 8.64 -1.00
CA ALA A 60 -13.73 7.41 -0.74
C ALA A 60 -13.12 6.84 -2.04
N ASN A 61 -13.92 6.72 -3.10
CA ASN A 61 -13.49 6.22 -4.40
C ASN A 61 -12.42 7.11 -5.05
N GLN A 62 -12.55 8.43 -4.97
CA GLN A 62 -11.50 9.35 -5.44
C GLN A 62 -10.20 9.15 -4.64
N THR A 63 -10.29 8.94 -3.33
CA THR A 63 -9.10 8.65 -2.50
C THR A 63 -8.47 7.30 -2.88
N TRP A 64 -9.29 6.28 -3.17
CA TRP A 64 -8.80 4.99 -3.66
C TRP A 64 -8.15 5.09 -5.05
N ARG A 65 -8.61 5.99 -5.91
CA ARG A 65 -7.98 6.27 -7.22
C ARG A 65 -6.58 6.85 -7.10
N GLU A 66 -6.28 7.58 -6.02
CA GLU A 66 -4.90 8.03 -5.77
C GLU A 66 -3.93 6.85 -5.54
N ILE A 67 -4.44 5.71 -5.07
CA ILE A 67 -3.65 4.49 -4.84
C ILE A 67 -3.63 3.59 -6.08
N TYR A 68 -4.81 3.32 -6.66
CA TYR A 68 -4.98 2.31 -7.72
C TYR A 68 -5.01 2.88 -9.14
N GLY A 69 -5.11 4.21 -9.27
CA GLY A 69 -5.26 4.90 -10.54
C GLY A 69 -6.69 4.93 -11.07
N ASN A 70 -6.86 5.51 -12.25
CA ASN A 70 -8.16 5.83 -12.86
C ASN A 70 -9.00 4.60 -13.25
N LYS A 71 -8.43 3.39 -13.18
CA LYS A 71 -9.17 2.14 -13.40
C LYS A 71 -10.05 1.78 -12.20
N PHE A 72 -9.80 2.36 -11.03
CA PHE A 72 -10.66 2.20 -9.87
C PHE A 72 -11.98 2.98 -10.08
N PRO A 73 -13.14 2.46 -9.63
CA PRO A 73 -14.43 3.14 -9.75
C PRO A 73 -14.43 4.60 -9.24
N ALA A 74 -15.32 5.42 -9.79
CA ALA A 74 -15.49 6.84 -9.40
C ALA A 74 -16.41 6.99 -8.19
#